data_AF-A0AA37BPC0-F1
#
_entry.id   AF-A0AA37BPC0-F1
#
_cell.length_a   1.000
_cell.length_b   1.000
_cell.length_c   1.000
_cell.angle_alpha   90.00
_cell.angle_beta   90.00
_cell.angle_gamma   90.00
#
_symmetry.space_group_name_H-M   'P 1'
#
loop_
_entity.id
_entity.type
_entity.pdbx_description
1 polymer ?
#
loop_
_entity_poly.entity_id
_entity_poly.type
_entity_poly.pdbx_seq_one_letter_code
_entity_poly.pdbx_strand_id
1 'polypeptide(L)'
;MFAVSVRGELVSGSAIDRDFISSLLSGRAGIEVSILSNRVVVVCRVEDEDCMSAMRRATHQVMDVMISIFEKGWRCSGGLWKIGSVEVSEVAQTSM
;
A
#
# COMPACT_ATOMS: atom_id res chain seq x y z
N MET A 1 9.15 17.46 9.10
CA MET A 1 8.99 16.37 8.11
C MET A 1 7.99 15.38 8.69
N PHE A 2 7.07 14.88 7.88
CA PHE A 2 5.99 13.98 8.28
C PHE A 2 6.18 12.63 7.60
N ALA A 3 6.04 11.56 8.37
CA ALA A 3 5.94 10.21 7.87
C ALA A 3 4.47 9.79 7.93
N VAL A 4 3.91 9.47 6.77
CA VAL A 4 2.54 8.97 6.64
C VAL A 4 2.58 7.53 6.18
N SER A 5 1.92 6.66 6.93
CA SER A 5 1.71 5.25 6.63
C SER A 5 0.24 5.02 6.28
N VAL A 6 -0.06 4.62 5.05
CA VAL A 6 -1.42 4.26 4.62
C VAL A 6 -1.50 2.76 4.41
N ARG A 7 -2.52 2.14 5.01
CA ARG A 7 -2.80 0.70 4.90
C ARG A 7 -4.06 0.45 4.07
N GLY A 8 -3.88 -0.23 2.95
CA GLY A 8 -4.95 -0.79 2.13
C GLY A 8 -5.09 -2.29 2.33
N GLU A 9 -6.32 -2.80 2.33
CA GLU A 9 -6.60 -4.23 2.43
C GLU A 9 -7.51 -4.73 1.31
N LEU A 10 -7.16 -5.87 0.73
CA LEU A 10 -8.05 -6.70 -0.06
C LEU A 10 -8.43 -7.93 0.74
N VAL A 11 -9.71 -8.22 0.83
CA VAL A 11 -10.18 -9.56 1.22
C VAL A 11 -10.59 -10.27 -0.07
N SER A 12 -9.84 -11.30 -0.47
CA SER A 12 -10.09 -12.11 -1.67
C SER A 12 -10.47 -13.53 -1.29
N GLY A 13 -11.49 -14.09 -1.93
CA GLY A 13 -11.84 -15.51 -1.78
C GLY A 13 -10.92 -16.46 -2.55
N SER A 14 -10.01 -15.92 -3.35
CA SER A 14 -9.16 -16.70 -4.28
C SER A 14 -7.68 -16.56 -3.95
N ALA A 15 -6.89 -17.56 -4.37
CA ALA A 15 -5.44 -17.55 -4.22
C ALA A 15 -4.80 -16.38 -4.99
N ILE A 16 -3.94 -15.63 -4.32
CA ILE A 16 -3.17 -14.51 -4.88
C ILE A 16 -1.80 -15.02 -5.34
N ASP A 17 -1.41 -14.67 -6.56
CA ASP A 17 -0.11 -15.02 -7.13
C ASP A 17 1.00 -14.14 -6.51
N ARG A 18 1.93 -14.79 -5.79
CA ARG A 18 3.04 -14.13 -5.09
C ARG A 18 4.10 -13.57 -6.04
N ASP A 19 4.35 -14.25 -7.15
CA ASP A 19 5.38 -13.85 -8.12
C ASP A 19 4.95 -12.59 -8.86
N PHE A 20 3.65 -12.50 -9.18
CA PHE A 20 3.04 -11.28 -9.70
C PHE A 20 3.21 -10.09 -8.74
N ILE A 21 2.93 -10.29 -7.44
CA ILE A 21 3.07 -9.22 -6.44
C ILE A 21 4.54 -8.80 -6.29
N SER A 22 5.47 -9.75 -6.26
CA SER A 22 6.90 -9.44 -6.21
C SER A 22 7.34 -8.61 -7.42
N SER A 23 6.84 -8.93 -8.62
CA SER A 23 7.11 -8.15 -9.83
C SER A 23 6.48 -6.76 -9.78
N LEU A 24 5.28 -6.61 -9.20
CA LEU A 24 4.58 -5.32 -9.09
C LEU A 24 5.32 -4.34 -8.16
N LEU A 25 5.96 -4.88 -7.12
CA LEU A 25 6.71 -4.12 -6.12
C LEU A 25 8.13 -3.80 -6.53
N SER A 26 8.68 -4.50 -7.53
CA SER A 26 10.02 -4.23 -8.04
C SER A 26 10.13 -2.77 -8.49
N GLY A 27 10.92 -1.98 -7.76
CA GLY A 27 11.16 -0.56 -8.03
C GLY A 27 10.25 0.42 -7.27
N ARG A 28 9.34 -0.05 -6.40
CA ARG A 28 8.54 0.83 -5.52
C ARG A 28 9.14 0.90 -4.12
N ALA A 29 9.96 1.91 -3.86
CA ALA A 29 10.52 2.16 -2.52
C ALA A 29 9.43 2.60 -1.53
N GLY A 30 9.54 2.16 -0.27
CA GLY A 30 8.60 2.54 0.80
C GLY A 30 7.24 1.82 0.78
N ILE A 31 7.05 0.82 -0.09
CA ILE A 31 5.84 0.01 -0.15
C ILE A 31 6.13 -1.40 0.35
N GLU A 32 5.36 -1.84 1.35
CA GLU A 32 5.37 -3.19 1.90
C GLU A 32 4.04 -3.89 1.54
N VAL A 33 4.10 -5.12 1.03
CA VAL A 33 2.90 -5.93 0.78
C VAL A 33 3.02 -7.27 1.50
N SER A 34 1.98 -7.61 2.25
CA SER A 34 1.85 -8.89 2.94
C SER A 34 0.65 -9.65 2.40
N ILE A 35 0.87 -10.92 2.04
CA ILE A 35 -0.16 -11.81 1.52
C ILE A 35 -0.45 -12.90 2.55
N LEU A 36 -1.63 -12.82 3.14
CA LEU A 36 -2.22 -13.86 3.97
C LEU A 36 -3.16 -14.70 3.11
N SER A 37 -3.53 -15.90 3.56
CA SER A 37 -4.23 -16.93 2.76
C SER A 37 -5.45 -16.43 1.96
N ASN A 38 -6.14 -15.39 2.44
CA ASN A 38 -7.27 -14.75 1.76
C ASN A 38 -7.25 -13.22 1.85
N ARG A 39 -6.10 -12.61 2.22
CA ARG A 39 -6.00 -11.16 2.40
C ARG A 39 -4.70 -10.60 1.85
N VAL A 40 -4.77 -9.47 1.15
CA VAL A 40 -3.59 -8.66 0.78
C VAL A 40 -3.60 -7.41 1.64
N VAL A 41 -2.49 -7.14 2.32
CA VAL A 41 -2.26 -5.90 3.06
C VAL A 41 -1.16 -5.12 2.34
N VAL A 42 -1.45 -3.89 1.95
CA VAL A 42 -0.50 -2.96 1.33
C VAL A 42 -0.26 -1.82 2.31
N VAL A 43 0.99 -1.59 2.68
CA VAL A 43 1.40 -0.46 3.53
C VAL A 43 2.36 0.41 2.74
N CYS A 44 2.03 1.69 2.59
CA CYS A 44 2.90 2.67 1.96
C CYS A 44 3.36 3.68 2.99
N ARG A 45 4.68 3.87 3.10
CA ARG A 45 5.30 4.90 3.94
C ARG A 45 5.87 6.00 3.05
N VAL A 46 5.46 7.24 3.30
CA VAL A 46 5.95 8.43 2.58
C VAL A 46 6.43 9.46 3.59
N GLU A 47 7.63 9.96 3.37
CA GLU A 47 8.18 11.11 4.08
C GLU A 47 8.04 12.37 3.21
N ASP A 48 7.55 13.47 3.78
CA ASP A 48 7.49 14.78 3.12
C ASP A 48 7.62 15.94 4.12
N GLU A 49 7.92 17.14 3.63
CA GLU A 49 7.89 18.35 4.45
C GLU A 49 6.44 18.75 4.81
N ASP A 50 5.47 18.47 3.93
CA ASP A 50 4.05 18.78 4.12
C ASP A 50 3.20 17.52 4.36
N CYS A 51 2.43 17.54 5.45
CA CYS A 51 1.61 16.41 5.89
C CYS A 51 0.51 16.05 4.87
N MET A 52 -0.15 17.03 4.29
CA MET A 52 -1.23 16.80 3.31
C MET A 52 -0.67 16.20 2.01
N SER A 53 0.52 16.63 1.61
CA SER A 53 1.25 16.12 0.46
C SER A 53 1.71 14.69 0.69
N ALA A 54 2.29 14.39 1.86
CA ALA A 54 2.64 13.04 2.26
C ALA A 54 1.40 12.11 2.24
N MET A 55 0.29 12.57 2.81
CA MET A 55 -0.96 11.80 2.87
C MET A 55 -1.54 11.53 1.49
N ARG A 56 -1.60 12.54 0.62
CA ARG A 56 -2.10 12.38 -0.76
C ARG A 56 -1.23 11.39 -1.54
N ARG A 57 0.10 11.49 -1.43
CA ARG A 57 1.02 10.57 -2.12
C ARG A 57 0.93 9.15 -1.60
N ALA A 58 0.92 8.95 -0.28
CA ALA A 58 0.77 7.63 0.31
C ALA A 58 -0.56 6.98 -0.09
N THR A 59 -1.65 7.75 -0.10
CA THR A 59 -2.97 7.27 -0.53
C THR A 59 -2.99 6.90 -2.01
N HIS A 60 -2.45 7.75 -2.89
CA HIS A 60 -2.36 7.46 -4.32
C HIS A 60 -1.53 6.20 -4.60
N GLN A 61 -0.37 6.05 -3.95
CA GLN A 61 0.47 4.87 -4.15
C GLN A 61 -0.23 3.59 -3.69
N VAL A 62 -0.93 3.62 -2.56
CA VAL A 62 -1.75 2.48 -2.11
C VAL A 62 -2.83 2.16 -3.13
N MET A 63 -3.59 3.16 -3.60
CA MET A 63 -4.61 2.95 -4.63
C MET A 63 -4.05 2.40 -5.93
N ASP A 64 -2.91 2.90 -6.41
CA ASP A 64 -2.27 2.42 -7.64
C ASP A 64 -1.85 0.96 -7.55
N VAL A 65 -1.30 0.54 -6.40
CA VAL A 65 -0.98 -0.87 -6.14
C VAL A 65 -2.26 -1.70 -6.13
N MET A 66 -3.30 -1.24 -5.42
CA MET A 66 -4.58 -1.96 -5.33
C MET A 66 -5.24 -2.13 -6.71
N ILE A 67 -5.29 -1.07 -7.52
CA ILE A 67 -5.80 -1.10 -8.89
C ILE A 67 -4.95 -2.04 -9.75
N SER A 68 -3.62 -1.96 -9.66
CA SER A 68 -2.74 -2.86 -10.42
C SER A 68 -2.98 -4.33 -10.09
N ILE A 69 -3.23 -4.65 -8.81
CA ILE A 69 -3.59 -6.01 -8.38
C ILE A 69 -4.95 -6.41 -8.93
N PHE A 70 -5.93 -5.51 -8.96
CA PHE A 70 -7.26 -5.78 -9.51
C PHE A 70 -7.24 -5.99 -11.02
N GLU A 71 -6.61 -5.07 -11.78
CA GLU A 71 -6.60 -5.07 -13.24
C GLU A 71 -5.73 -6.18 -13.82
N LYS A 72 -4.52 -6.39 -13.28
CA LYS A 72 -3.59 -7.40 -13.79
C LYS A 72 -3.74 -8.75 -13.10
N GLY A 73 -4.27 -8.76 -11.87
CA GLY A 73 -4.57 -9.96 -11.11
C GLY A 73 -5.99 -10.48 -11.33
N TRP A 74 -6.52 -10.40 -12.56
CA TRP A 74 -7.86 -10.81 -13.03
C TRP A 74 -8.35 -12.23 -12.63
N ARG A 75 -7.61 -12.95 -11.80
CA ARG A 75 -8.02 -14.19 -11.11
C ARG A 75 -8.48 -14.01 -9.66
N CYS A 76 -8.36 -12.82 -9.08
CA CYS A 76 -8.96 -12.49 -7.78
C CYS A 76 -10.46 -12.17 -7.93
N SER A 77 -11.26 -13.17 -8.25
CA SER A 77 -12.71 -13.07 -8.37
C SER A 77 -13.36 -12.63 -7.05
N GLY A 78 -13.94 -11.43 -7.01
CA GLY A 78 -14.99 -11.04 -6.06
C GLY A 78 -14.54 -10.46 -4.70
N GLY A 79 -13.29 -10.04 -4.55
CA GLY A 79 -12.83 -9.41 -3.31
C GLY A 79 -13.30 -7.95 -3.13
N LEU A 80 -13.57 -7.56 -1.89
CA LEU A 80 -13.83 -6.16 -1.51
C LEU A 80 -12.54 -5.51 -1.02
N TRP A 81 -12.20 -4.37 -1.61
CA TRP A 81 -11.09 -3.51 -1.18
C TRP A 81 -11.55 -2.50 -0.14
N LYS A 82 -10.76 -2.30 0.91
CA LYS A 82 -11.00 -1.27 1.94
C LYS A 82 -9.69 -0.62 2.34
N ILE A 83 -9.68 0.71 2.45
CA ILE A 83 -8.61 1.42 3.15
C ILE A 83 -8.88 1.23 4.65
N GLY A 84 -7.91 0.64 5.35
CA GLY A 84 -8.08 0.18 6.73
C GLY A 84 -7.66 1.22 7.75
N SER A 85 -6.39 1.62 7.72
CA SER A 85 -5.82 2.60 8.66
C SER A 85 -4.91 3.58 7.96
N VAL A 86 -4.91 4.82 8.45
CA VAL A 86 -3.96 5.87 8.08
C VAL A 86 -3.28 6.31 9.37
N GLU A 87 -1.96 6.15 9.44
CA GLU A 87 -1.14 6.56 10.57
C GLU A 87 -0.25 7.72 10.12
N VAL A 88 -0.25 8.81 10.88
CA VAL A 88 0.56 10.00 10.61
C VAL A 88 1.45 10.22 11.83
N SER A 89 2.74 10.36 11.59
CA SER A 89 3.73 10.65 12.63
C SER A 89 4.64 11.79 12.19
N GLU A 90 5.02 12.64 13.14
CA GLU A 90 6.04 13.66 12.91
C GLU A 90 7.41 12.98 12.98
N VAL A 91 8.21 13.14 11.92
CA VAL A 91 9.59 12.66 11.92
C VAL A 91 10.41 13.72 12.62
N ALA A 92 10.94 13.37 13.79
CA ALA A 92 11.92 14.22 14.45
C ALA A 92 13.07 14.45 13.46
N GLN A 93 13.24 15.69 13.01
CA GLN A 93 14.46 16.10 12.36
C GLN A 93 15.54 15.98 13.42
N THR A 94 16.30 14.89 13.43
CA THR A 94 17.59 14.88 14.11
C THR A 94 18.43 15.90 13.39
N SER A 95 18.42 17.13 13.89
CA SER A 95 19.39 18.16 13.55
C SER A 95 20.76 17.59 13.87
N MET A 96 21.52 17.19 12.84
CA MET A 96 22.96 16.99 12.96
C MET A 96 23.66 18.33 13.05
#